data_AF-A0A2V9IKE6-F1
#
_entry.id   AF-A0A2V9IKE6-F1
#
_cell.length_a   1.000
_cell.length_b   1.000
_cell.length_c   1.000
_cell.angle_alpha   90.00
_cell.angle_beta   90.00
_cell.angle_gamma   90.00
#
_symmetry.space_group_name_H-M   'P 1'
#
loop_
_entity.id
_entity.type
_entity.pdbx_description
1 polymer ?
#
loop_
_entity_poly.entity_id
_entity_poly.type
_entity_poly.pdbx_seq_one_letter_code
_entity_poly.pdbx_strand_id
1 'polypeptide(L)'
;MPVIPDLGILPCRAGITHLIYRKRSLHISLLLVGLLLAGPRLSAFAPGRVKPKPAAGDARAMRARTEVEVPSETAAVGGASLSSVKEARETVLQQRRDAEVFAMIRFCRERLGYDIAFLGPRVGYRAMTLTNSRRIEIYMRPGDSARLQAYDLAHELGHAFDLEHNNAERRRRWRELRGIPLSTPWFACNRCPDYGTPAGDFAETFAFLLLGPGNYRSTMALPPTREQVQELAAFCQTERMGENRGEVITGTGDEAAR
;
A
#
# COMPACT_ATOMS: atom_id res chain seq x y z
N MET A 1 13.00 -9.56 21.12
CA MET A 1 12.29 -10.25 20.02
C MET A 1 13.23 -11.30 19.47
N PRO A 2 12.84 -12.58 19.32
CA PRO A 2 13.74 -13.55 18.71
C PRO A 2 13.92 -13.17 17.25
N VAL A 3 15.16 -12.85 16.89
CA VAL A 3 15.58 -12.63 15.52
C VAL A 3 15.51 -13.98 14.84
N ILE A 4 14.48 -14.20 14.01
CA ILE A 4 14.52 -15.32 13.06
C ILE A 4 15.75 -15.02 12.17
N PRO A 5 16.75 -15.93 12.12
CA PRO A 5 17.96 -15.69 11.34
C PRO A 5 17.58 -15.40 9.89
N ASP A 6 18.42 -14.67 9.15
CA ASP A 6 18.21 -14.36 7.75
C ASP A 6 18.01 -15.67 6.94
N LEU A 7 16.76 -16.07 6.75
CA LEU A 7 16.37 -17.32 6.08
C LEU A 7 16.48 -17.20 4.56
N GLY A 8 17.20 -16.19 4.06
CA GLY A 8 17.49 -16.01 2.64
C GLY A 8 16.25 -15.82 1.78
N ILE A 9 15.11 -15.38 2.36
CA ILE A 9 13.96 -14.93 1.57
C ILE A 9 14.48 -13.79 0.71
N LEU A 10 14.42 -13.95 -0.62
CA LEU A 10 14.97 -12.99 -1.60
C LEU A 10 14.60 -11.56 -1.19
N PRO A 11 15.55 -10.79 -0.62
CA PRO A 11 15.26 -9.44 -0.21
C PRO A 11 15.05 -8.64 -1.47
N CYS A 12 14.08 -7.74 -1.46
CA CYS A 12 13.98 -6.77 -2.53
C CYS A 12 15.22 -5.91 -2.51
N ARG A 13 16.06 -6.08 -3.56
CA ARG A 13 17.04 -5.06 -3.91
C ARG A 13 16.26 -3.75 -3.89
N ALA A 14 16.69 -2.82 -3.05
CA ALA A 14 16.08 -1.51 -2.90
C ALA A 14 16.26 -0.74 -4.21
N GLY A 15 15.46 -1.06 -5.23
CA GLY A 15 15.17 -0.20 -6.34
C GLY A 15 14.19 0.83 -5.83
N ILE A 16 14.53 2.10 -5.97
CA ILE A 16 13.73 3.26 -5.61
C ILE A 16 12.26 3.00 -5.96
N THR A 17 11.42 2.83 -4.94
CA THR A 17 10.00 2.54 -5.09
C THR A 17 9.31 3.76 -5.69
N HIS A 18 9.10 3.78 -7.00
CA HIS A 18 8.12 4.67 -7.58
C HIS A 18 6.74 4.18 -7.11
N LEU A 19 6.14 4.88 -6.14
CA LEU A 19 4.70 4.86 -5.91
C LEU A 19 4.01 5.39 -7.18
N ILE A 20 3.76 4.51 -8.16
CA ILE A 20 2.86 4.84 -9.26
C ILE A 20 1.44 4.59 -8.76
N TYR A 21 0.91 5.57 -8.03
CA TYR A 21 -0.50 5.63 -7.72
C TYR A 21 -1.23 6.18 -8.94
N ARG A 22 -1.68 5.30 -9.84
CA ARG A 22 -2.49 5.71 -11.01
C ARG A 22 -3.94 5.98 -10.58
N LYS A 23 -4.22 7.16 -10.01
CA LYS A 23 -5.60 7.68 -9.94
C LYS A 23 -5.88 8.57 -11.15
N ARG A 24 -7.05 8.36 -11.75
CA ARG A 24 -7.60 9.12 -12.89
C ARG A 24 -7.56 10.62 -12.61
N SER A 25 -7.07 11.40 -13.58
CA SER A 25 -6.97 12.86 -13.59
C SER A 25 -8.25 13.56 -13.13
N LEU A 26 -8.13 14.37 -12.07
CA LEU A 26 -8.78 15.67 -12.01
C LEU A 26 -7.66 16.72 -11.97
N HIS A 27 -7.55 17.53 -13.02
CA HIS A 27 -6.59 18.63 -13.08
C HIS A 27 -7.10 19.79 -12.21
N ILE A 28 -6.37 20.12 -11.14
CA ILE A 28 -6.48 21.41 -10.46
C ILE A 28 -5.12 22.10 -10.64
N SER A 29 -5.07 23.05 -11.58
CA SER A 29 -3.90 23.87 -11.83
C SER A 29 -3.75 24.92 -10.73
N LEU A 30 -2.68 24.84 -9.94
CA LEU A 30 -2.30 25.88 -8.99
C LEU A 30 -1.36 26.87 -9.70
N LEU A 31 -1.87 28.07 -10.05
CA LEU A 31 -1.06 29.16 -10.56
C LEU A 31 -0.40 29.90 -9.38
N LEU A 32 0.90 29.70 -9.20
CA LEU A 32 1.73 30.52 -8.32
C LEU A 32 1.99 31.87 -9.00
N VAL A 33 1.40 32.94 -8.48
CA VAL A 33 1.74 34.31 -8.87
C VAL A 33 3.01 34.73 -8.12
N GLY A 34 4.11 34.86 -8.86
CA GLY A 34 5.35 35.45 -8.36
C GLY A 34 5.26 36.98 -8.39
N LEU A 35 5.24 37.60 -7.21
CA LEU A 35 5.48 39.03 -7.01
C LEU A 35 6.97 39.32 -7.26
N LEU A 36 7.28 40.20 -8.21
CA LEU A 36 8.59 40.86 -8.32
C LEU A 36 8.39 42.37 -8.14
N LEU A 37 9.02 42.88 -7.08
CA LEU A 37 9.14 44.29 -6.74
C LEU A 37 10.15 44.97 -7.67
N ALA A 38 9.75 46.07 -8.31
CA ALA A 38 10.66 47.12 -8.75
C ALA A 38 9.95 48.48 -8.67
N GLY A 39 10.45 49.35 -7.79
CA GLY A 39 9.99 50.73 -7.62
C GLY A 39 10.58 51.71 -8.65
N PRO A 40 10.52 53.03 -8.41
CA PRO A 40 9.64 53.92 -9.18
C PRO A 40 10.41 54.87 -10.12
N ARG A 41 9.68 55.49 -11.07
CA ARG A 41 10.11 56.74 -11.73
C ARG A 41 8.97 57.74 -11.82
N LEU A 42 9.24 58.93 -11.28
CA LEU A 42 8.45 60.16 -11.36
C LEU A 42 8.53 60.76 -12.77
N SER A 43 7.45 61.41 -13.24
CA SER A 43 7.42 62.87 -13.52
C SER A 43 6.30 63.29 -14.49
N ALA A 44 5.55 64.30 -14.03
CA ALA A 44 4.96 65.46 -14.72
C ALA A 44 4.06 65.31 -15.98
N PHE A 45 2.82 65.81 -15.91
CA PHE A 45 2.43 67.17 -16.36
C PHE A 45 0.93 67.41 -16.16
N ALA A 46 0.55 68.56 -15.59
CA ALA A 46 -0.80 69.16 -15.62
C ALA A 46 -0.94 70.04 -16.91
N PRO A 47 -2.04 70.75 -17.27
CA PRO A 47 -3.02 71.44 -16.39
C PRO A 47 -4.48 71.56 -16.91
N GLY A 48 -5.35 72.16 -16.08
CA GLY A 48 -6.66 72.68 -16.51
C GLY A 48 -7.48 73.31 -15.37
N ARG A 49 -7.44 74.65 -15.27
CA ARG A 49 -8.23 75.50 -14.35
C ARG A 49 -9.68 75.65 -14.83
N VAL A 50 -10.65 75.91 -13.93
CA VAL A 50 -11.52 77.13 -13.87
C VAL A 50 -12.30 77.16 -12.53
N LYS A 51 -12.44 78.36 -11.95
CA LYS A 51 -13.24 78.82 -10.76
C LYS A 51 -14.40 79.72 -11.28
N PRO A 52 -15.52 80.07 -10.57
CA PRO A 52 -15.52 80.73 -9.24
C PRO A 52 -16.77 80.56 -8.29
N LYS A 53 -16.60 81.21 -7.11
CA LYS A 53 -17.40 81.49 -5.86
C LYS A 53 -18.70 82.33 -6.08
N PRO A 54 -19.43 82.89 -5.05
CA PRO A 54 -19.65 82.58 -3.61
C PRO A 54 -21.13 82.69 -3.11
N ALA A 55 -21.38 82.27 -1.86
CA ALA A 55 -22.19 82.93 -0.78
C ALA A 55 -22.68 81.85 0.19
N ALA A 56 -22.87 82.00 1.50
CA ALA A 56 -22.55 82.96 2.56
C ALA A 56 -22.94 82.21 3.87
N GLY A 57 -22.36 82.56 5.02
CA GLY A 57 -22.94 82.16 6.32
C GLY A 57 -21.96 81.49 7.28
N ASP A 58 -21.66 82.23 8.34
CA ASP A 58 -20.78 81.90 9.45
C ASP A 58 -21.24 80.70 10.28
N ALA A 59 -20.28 79.96 10.84
CA ALA A 59 -20.12 79.78 12.29
C ALA A 59 -19.40 78.47 12.63
N ARG A 60 -18.29 78.65 13.34
CA ARG A 60 -17.39 77.66 13.92
C ARG A 60 -17.99 77.13 15.24
N ALA A 61 -18.17 75.81 15.39
CA ALA A 61 -17.91 75.10 16.65
C ALA A 61 -18.07 73.56 16.55
N MET A 62 -16.92 72.88 16.67
CA MET A 62 -16.66 71.67 17.47
C MET A 62 -17.45 70.36 17.29
N ARG A 63 -16.65 69.33 16.93
CA ARG A 63 -16.56 67.96 17.47
C ARG A 63 -17.53 66.87 16.98
N ALA A 64 -16.90 65.92 16.29
CA ALA A 64 -16.98 64.47 16.49
C ALA A 64 -18.26 63.74 16.07
N ARG A 65 -18.21 63.12 14.89
CA ARG A 65 -18.08 61.66 14.73
C ARG A 65 -17.90 61.33 13.24
N THR A 66 -16.83 60.59 12.97
CA THR A 66 -16.49 60.04 11.67
C THR A 66 -17.39 58.84 11.42
N GLU A 67 -18.36 58.97 10.53
CA GLU A 67 -19.09 57.83 9.98
C GLU A 67 -18.36 57.44 8.69
N VAL A 68 -17.39 56.54 8.82
CA VAL A 68 -16.74 55.89 7.68
C VAL A 68 -17.65 54.75 7.28
N GLU A 69 -18.31 54.94 6.16
CA GLU A 69 -18.97 53.91 5.35
C GLU A 69 -17.95 52.78 5.09
N VAL A 70 -18.15 51.64 5.75
CA VAL A 70 -17.29 50.46 5.59
C VAL A 70 -17.68 49.79 4.27
N PRO A 71 -16.75 49.65 3.30
CA PRO A 71 -17.00 48.87 2.10
C PRO A 71 -17.25 47.42 2.49
N SER A 72 -18.37 46.88 2.01
CA SER A 72 -18.67 45.45 2.01
C SER A 72 -17.66 44.73 1.11
N GLU A 73 -16.49 44.43 1.66
CA GLU A 73 -15.45 43.67 0.97
C GLU A 73 -15.66 42.18 1.23
N THR A 74 -16.17 41.50 0.20
CA THR A 74 -16.12 40.05 0.05
C THR A 74 -14.67 39.56 0.11
N ALA A 75 -14.21 39.15 1.29
CA ALA A 75 -13.03 38.32 1.44
C ALA A 75 -13.49 36.87 1.66
N ALA A 76 -13.60 36.13 0.56
CA ALA A 76 -13.73 34.68 0.58
C ALA A 76 -12.48 34.04 1.21
N VAL A 77 -12.49 33.87 2.53
CA VAL A 77 -11.57 32.95 3.21
C VAL A 77 -12.17 31.56 3.09
N GLY A 78 -11.49 30.70 2.32
CA GLY A 78 -11.94 29.37 1.93
C GLY A 78 -12.39 28.51 3.11
N GLY A 79 -13.70 28.34 3.25
CA GLY A 79 -14.31 27.36 4.13
C GLY A 79 -14.26 25.98 3.49
N ALA A 80 -13.16 25.25 3.68
CA ALA A 80 -13.22 23.80 3.49
C ALA A 80 -14.30 23.26 4.45
N SER A 81 -15.33 22.61 3.90
CA SER A 81 -16.36 21.97 4.71
C SER A 81 -15.72 21.03 5.75
N LEU A 82 -16.23 21.00 6.98
CA LEU A 82 -15.78 20.08 8.02
C LEU A 82 -15.78 18.62 7.53
N SER A 83 -16.68 18.26 6.60
CA SER A 83 -16.69 16.96 5.93
C SER A 83 -15.44 16.73 5.05
N SER A 84 -15.03 17.73 4.28
CA SER A 84 -13.84 17.66 3.41
C SER A 84 -12.55 17.58 4.23
N VAL A 85 -12.45 18.31 5.34
CA VAL A 85 -11.31 18.23 6.26
C VAL A 85 -11.24 16.84 6.92
N LYS A 86 -12.40 16.29 7.32
CA LYS A 86 -12.48 14.93 7.87
C LYS A 86 -12.06 13.87 6.85
N GLU A 87 -12.58 13.92 5.63
CA GLU A 87 -12.23 12.99 4.55
C GLU A 87 -10.74 13.06 4.18
N ALA A 88 -10.17 14.27 4.12
CA ALA A 88 -8.74 14.45 3.88
C ALA A 88 -7.91 13.84 5.01
N ARG A 89 -8.30 14.04 6.26
CA ARG A 89 -7.64 13.45 7.43
C ARG A 89 -7.72 11.92 7.43
N GLU A 90 -8.90 11.37 7.16
CA GLU A 90 -9.11 9.91 7.05
C GLU A 90 -8.25 9.32 5.94
N THR A 91 -8.14 10.00 4.80
CA THR A 91 -7.27 9.59 3.69
C THR A 91 -5.80 9.56 4.11
N VAL A 92 -5.30 10.60 4.78
CA VAL A 92 -3.91 10.64 5.25
C VAL A 92 -3.64 9.55 6.30
N LEU A 93 -4.57 9.30 7.21
CA LEU A 93 -4.45 8.23 8.21
C LEU A 93 -4.43 6.85 7.56
N GLN A 94 -5.27 6.64 6.54
CA GLN A 94 -5.28 5.40 5.77
C GLN A 94 -3.95 5.20 5.03
N GLN A 95 -3.44 6.22 4.33
CA GLN A 95 -2.15 6.16 3.63
C GLN A 95 -0.98 5.83 4.57
N ARG A 96 -0.97 6.40 5.78
CA ARG A 96 0.04 6.07 6.79
C ARG A 96 -0.03 4.62 7.22
N ARG A 97 -1.25 4.11 7.48
CA ARG A 97 -1.48 2.72 7.85
C ARG A 97 -1.08 1.75 6.73
N ASP A 98 -1.41 2.06 5.48
CA ASP A 98 -1.02 1.27 4.32
C ASP A 98 0.51 1.18 4.21
N ALA A 99 1.21 2.30 4.41
CA ALA A 99 2.67 2.35 4.43
C ALA A 99 3.26 1.55 5.60
N GLU A 100 2.64 1.60 6.79
CA GLU A 100 3.04 0.79 7.95
C GLU A 100 2.89 -0.71 7.66
N VAL A 101 1.78 -1.13 7.06
CA VAL A 101 1.55 -2.52 6.65
C VAL A 101 2.64 -2.98 5.68
N PHE A 102 2.90 -2.20 4.62
CA PHE A 102 3.95 -2.55 3.65
C PHE A 102 5.34 -2.61 4.26
N ALA A 103 5.66 -1.70 5.19
CA ALA A 103 6.97 -1.69 5.85
C ALA A 103 7.25 -2.96 6.68
N MET A 104 6.20 -3.69 7.10
CA MET A 104 6.34 -4.97 7.81
C MET A 104 6.60 -6.15 6.87
N ILE A 105 6.24 -6.06 5.59
CA ILE A 105 6.39 -7.15 4.62
C ILE A 105 7.79 -7.13 4.00
N ARG A 106 8.69 -7.91 4.57
CA ARG A 106 10.05 -8.11 4.05
C ARG A 106 10.09 -9.23 3.00
N PHE A 107 9.34 -9.03 1.91
CA PHE A 107 9.21 -9.97 0.80
C PHE A 107 8.99 -9.21 -0.52
N CYS A 108 9.58 -9.70 -1.62
CA CYS A 108 9.40 -9.12 -2.95
C CYS A 108 8.03 -9.43 -3.57
N ARG A 109 6.98 -8.80 -3.01
CA ARG A 109 5.61 -8.94 -3.50
C ARG A 109 5.45 -8.55 -4.98
N GLU A 110 6.25 -7.60 -5.47
CA GLU A 110 6.24 -7.15 -6.87
C GLU A 110 6.55 -8.30 -7.84
N ARG A 111 7.38 -9.27 -7.44
CA ARG A 111 7.73 -10.43 -8.28
C ARG A 111 6.57 -11.38 -8.52
N LEU A 112 5.56 -11.37 -7.65
CA LEU A 112 4.36 -12.16 -7.83
C LEU A 112 3.43 -11.57 -8.90
N GLY A 113 3.59 -10.28 -9.26
CA GLY A 113 2.75 -9.64 -10.27
C GLY A 113 1.28 -9.52 -9.85
N TYR A 114 1.00 -9.32 -8.56
CA TYR A 114 -0.33 -9.02 -8.04
C TYR A 114 -0.46 -7.54 -7.68
N ASP A 115 -1.57 -6.92 -8.07
CA ASP A 115 -1.96 -5.59 -7.59
C ASP A 115 -2.49 -5.69 -6.16
N ILE A 116 -2.05 -4.82 -5.26
CA ILE A 116 -2.50 -4.79 -3.86
C ILE A 116 -3.36 -3.56 -3.63
N ALA A 117 -4.58 -3.76 -3.12
CA ALA A 117 -5.52 -2.69 -2.83
C ALA A 117 -5.99 -2.73 -1.37
N PHE A 118 -5.81 -1.62 -0.65
CA PHE A 118 -6.45 -1.37 0.64
C PHE A 118 -7.82 -0.74 0.41
N LEU A 119 -8.86 -1.39 0.90
CA LEU A 119 -10.27 -1.03 0.70
C LEU A 119 -10.96 -0.81 2.03
N GLY A 120 -12.16 -0.21 2.01
CA GLY A 120 -13.02 -0.14 3.20
C GLY A 120 -13.45 -1.52 3.71
N PRO A 121 -14.08 -1.59 4.89
CA PRO A 121 -14.45 -2.85 5.50
C PRO A 121 -15.49 -3.62 4.66
N ARG A 122 -15.35 -4.94 4.61
CA ARG A 122 -16.29 -5.84 3.94
C ARG A 122 -16.78 -6.90 4.92
N VAL A 123 -18.09 -7.04 5.07
CA VAL A 123 -18.70 -8.06 5.94
C VAL A 123 -18.24 -9.46 5.50
N GLY A 124 -17.81 -10.28 6.46
CA GLY A 124 -17.33 -11.64 6.23
C GLY A 124 -15.87 -11.78 5.75
N TYR A 125 -15.20 -10.71 5.32
CA TYR A 125 -13.85 -10.79 4.74
C TYR A 125 -12.85 -9.84 5.39
N ARG A 126 -11.64 -10.32 5.63
CA ARG A 126 -10.50 -9.49 6.07
C ARG A 126 -9.56 -9.19 4.92
N ALA A 127 -9.31 -10.18 4.09
CA ALA A 127 -8.56 -10.04 2.85
C ALA A 127 -9.05 -11.08 1.83
N MET A 128 -8.63 -10.91 0.57
CA MET A 128 -8.89 -11.84 -0.52
C MET A 128 -7.80 -11.80 -1.59
N THR A 129 -7.37 -12.98 -2.04
CA THR A 129 -6.65 -13.17 -3.29
C THR A 129 -7.62 -13.45 -4.44
N LEU A 130 -7.71 -12.51 -5.38
CA LEU A 130 -8.51 -12.60 -6.59
C LEU A 130 -7.63 -13.07 -7.76
N THR A 131 -7.58 -14.39 -7.95
CA THR A 131 -6.66 -15.06 -8.88
C THR A 131 -6.85 -14.62 -10.33
N ASN A 132 -8.10 -14.59 -10.82
CA ASN A 132 -8.40 -14.22 -12.21
C ASN A 132 -7.95 -12.81 -12.60
N SER A 133 -7.96 -11.87 -11.64
CA SER A 133 -7.56 -10.48 -11.86
C SER A 133 -6.18 -10.15 -11.31
N ARG A 134 -5.42 -11.15 -10.83
CA ARG A 134 -4.13 -11.00 -10.14
C ARG A 134 -4.15 -9.84 -9.13
N ARG A 135 -5.11 -9.87 -8.21
CA ARG A 135 -5.31 -8.77 -7.25
C ARG A 135 -5.46 -9.31 -5.83
N ILE A 136 -4.80 -8.65 -4.88
CA ILE A 136 -4.95 -8.88 -3.45
C ILE A 136 -5.71 -7.69 -2.87
N GLU A 137 -6.80 -7.97 -2.15
CA GLU A 137 -7.60 -6.96 -1.47
C GLU A 137 -7.46 -7.11 0.04
N ILE A 138 -7.16 -6.02 0.73
CA ILE A 138 -7.13 -5.94 2.20
C ILE A 138 -8.27 -5.01 2.64
N TYR A 139 -9.21 -5.52 3.44
CA TYR A 139 -10.40 -4.77 3.88
C TYR A 139 -10.15 -4.14 5.25
N MET A 140 -9.89 -2.84 5.24
CA MET A 140 -9.48 -2.06 6.39
C MET A 140 -10.65 -1.79 7.32
N ARG A 141 -10.61 -2.37 8.51
CA ARG A 141 -11.64 -2.20 9.53
C ARG A 141 -11.20 -1.17 10.57
N PRO A 142 -12.15 -0.34 11.07
CA PRO A 142 -11.90 0.45 12.27
C PRO A 142 -11.49 -0.47 13.44
N GLY A 143 -10.48 -0.05 14.20
CA GLY A 143 -9.96 -0.80 15.36
C GLY A 143 -8.89 -1.85 15.04
N ASP A 144 -8.78 -2.34 13.79
CA ASP A 144 -7.69 -3.25 13.42
C ASP A 144 -6.34 -2.53 13.47
N SER A 145 -5.34 -3.20 14.04
CA SER A 145 -3.95 -2.72 14.03
C SER A 145 -3.30 -2.94 12.67
N ALA A 146 -2.29 -2.12 12.33
CA ALA A 146 -1.47 -2.32 11.14
C ALA A 146 -0.78 -3.70 11.16
N ARG A 147 -0.39 -4.20 12.34
CA ARG A 147 0.22 -5.53 12.49
C ARG A 147 -0.75 -6.64 12.11
N LEU A 148 -2.01 -6.56 12.52
CA LEU A 148 -3.03 -7.55 12.13
C LEU A 148 -3.26 -7.54 10.62
N GLN A 149 -3.32 -6.35 10.00
CA GLN A 149 -3.45 -6.22 8.53
C GLN A 149 -2.20 -6.71 7.79
N ALA A 150 -1.01 -6.59 8.38
CA ALA A 150 0.20 -7.19 7.84
C ALA A 150 0.09 -8.71 7.81
N TYR A 151 -0.48 -9.34 8.85
CA TYR A 151 -0.76 -10.79 8.80
C TYR A 151 -1.76 -11.15 7.71
N ASP A 152 -2.85 -10.39 7.56
CA ASP A 152 -3.81 -10.62 6.48
C ASP A 152 -3.12 -10.50 5.11
N LEU A 153 -2.30 -9.47 4.89
CA LEU A 153 -1.55 -9.31 3.63
C LEU A 153 -0.54 -10.44 3.41
N ALA A 154 0.21 -10.83 4.45
CA ALA A 154 1.19 -11.90 4.34
C ALA A 154 0.53 -13.26 4.04
N HIS A 155 -0.66 -13.51 4.58
CA HIS A 155 -1.48 -14.67 4.25
C HIS A 155 -1.85 -14.67 2.76
N GLU A 156 -2.39 -13.57 2.23
CA GLU A 156 -2.76 -13.48 0.81
C GLU A 156 -1.55 -13.59 -0.12
N LEU A 157 -0.39 -13.06 0.28
CA LEU A 157 0.86 -13.27 -0.45
C LEU A 157 1.29 -14.74 -0.47
N GLY A 158 0.97 -15.50 0.58
CA GLY A 158 1.16 -16.95 0.62
C GLY A 158 0.32 -17.67 -0.45
N HIS A 159 -0.95 -17.28 -0.62
CA HIS A 159 -1.79 -17.81 -1.71
C HIS A 159 -1.27 -17.44 -3.09
N ALA A 160 -0.91 -16.17 -3.29
CA ALA A 160 -0.31 -15.73 -4.54
C ALA A 160 0.99 -16.51 -4.85
N PHE A 161 1.86 -16.72 -3.86
CA PHE A 161 3.06 -17.55 -4.02
C PHE A 161 2.71 -19.00 -4.34
N ASP A 162 1.72 -19.60 -3.67
CA ASP A 162 1.28 -20.98 -3.93
C ASP A 162 0.80 -21.18 -5.38
N LEU A 163 0.16 -20.17 -5.95
CA LEU A 163 -0.35 -20.22 -7.32
C LEU A 163 0.75 -20.03 -8.37
N GLU A 164 1.71 -19.13 -8.13
CA GLU A 164 2.74 -18.82 -9.12
C GLU A 164 3.94 -19.78 -9.07
N HIS A 165 4.27 -20.30 -7.89
CA HIS A 165 5.55 -20.99 -7.66
C HIS A 165 5.44 -22.38 -7.06
N ASN A 166 4.26 -22.81 -6.61
CA ASN A 166 4.07 -24.14 -6.05
C ASN A 166 3.54 -25.11 -7.11
N ASN A 167 3.75 -26.41 -6.90
CA ASN A 167 3.28 -27.46 -7.79
C ASN A 167 2.82 -28.67 -6.97
N ALA A 168 2.28 -29.70 -7.62
CA ALA A 168 1.75 -30.88 -6.95
C ALA A 168 2.78 -31.57 -6.04
N GLU A 169 4.06 -31.59 -6.44
CA GLU A 169 5.13 -32.23 -5.69
C GLU A 169 5.48 -31.48 -4.41
N ARG A 170 5.71 -30.16 -4.51
CA ARG A 170 5.99 -29.30 -3.36
C ARG A 170 4.79 -29.22 -2.40
N ARG A 171 3.56 -29.17 -2.93
CA ARG A 171 2.33 -29.26 -2.12
C ARG A 171 2.21 -30.59 -1.39
N ARG A 172 2.62 -31.71 -2.00
CA ARG A 172 2.67 -33.02 -1.35
C ARG A 172 3.71 -33.02 -0.22
N ARG A 173 4.94 -32.57 -0.50
CA ARG A 173 6.01 -32.46 0.51
C ARG A 173 5.60 -31.58 1.69
N TRP A 174 4.91 -30.47 1.43
CA TRP A 174 4.36 -29.61 2.48
C TRP A 174 3.38 -30.37 3.37
N ARG A 175 2.43 -31.12 2.79
CA ARG A 175 1.46 -31.90 3.57
C ARG A 175 2.12 -32.98 4.41
N GLU A 176 3.06 -33.72 3.84
CA GLU A 176 3.84 -34.74 4.57
C GLU A 176 4.57 -34.12 5.77
N LEU A 177 5.25 -33.00 5.55
CA LEU A 177 5.98 -32.28 6.59
C LEU A 177 5.06 -31.77 7.72
N ARG A 178 3.83 -31.38 7.38
CA ARG A 178 2.84 -30.86 8.32
C ARG A 178 1.96 -31.95 8.95
N GLY A 179 2.12 -33.20 8.54
CA GLY A 179 1.27 -34.31 9.00
C GLY A 179 -0.17 -34.23 8.49
N ILE A 180 -0.40 -33.56 7.36
CA ILE A 180 -1.72 -33.39 6.75
C ILE A 180 -1.98 -34.57 5.80
N PRO A 181 -3.13 -35.27 5.89
CA PRO A 181 -3.44 -36.39 4.99
C PRO A 181 -3.40 -35.99 3.52
N LEU A 182 -2.78 -36.84 2.68
CA LEU A 182 -2.67 -36.56 1.24
C LEU A 182 -4.02 -36.62 0.51
N SER A 183 -5.02 -37.27 1.11
CA SER A 183 -6.41 -37.30 0.64
C SER A 183 -7.17 -36.00 0.89
N THR A 184 -6.67 -35.10 1.75
CA THR A 184 -7.30 -33.80 2.00
C THR A 184 -7.15 -32.91 0.77
N PRO A 185 -8.25 -32.40 0.18
CA PRO A 185 -8.19 -31.47 -0.94
C PRO A 185 -7.36 -30.23 -0.61
N TRP A 186 -6.45 -29.83 -1.51
CA TRP A 186 -5.56 -28.68 -1.27
C TRP A 186 -6.35 -27.38 -1.08
N PHE A 187 -7.32 -27.14 -1.96
CA PHE A 187 -8.31 -26.08 -1.85
C PHE A 187 -9.66 -26.71 -1.51
N ALA A 188 -10.46 -26.05 -0.66
CA ALA A 188 -11.82 -26.51 -0.36
C ALA A 188 -12.87 -25.92 -1.32
N CYS A 189 -12.99 -24.60 -1.34
CA CYS A 189 -14.01 -23.88 -2.11
C CYS A 189 -13.60 -22.44 -2.41
N ASN A 190 -14.28 -21.84 -3.38
CA ASN A 190 -14.13 -20.42 -3.66
C ASN A 190 -14.80 -19.57 -2.58
N ARG A 191 -14.08 -18.59 -2.04
CA ARG A 191 -14.59 -17.56 -1.09
C ARG A 191 -15.09 -18.11 0.25
N CYS A 192 -14.64 -19.29 0.65
CA CYS A 192 -14.88 -19.82 1.99
C CYS A 192 -13.65 -19.60 2.89
N PRO A 193 -13.82 -19.63 4.22
CA PRO A 193 -12.68 -19.64 5.13
C PRO A 193 -11.75 -20.81 4.81
N ASP A 194 -10.46 -20.55 4.72
CA ASP A 194 -9.45 -21.50 4.24
C ASP A 194 -8.53 -22.02 5.35
N TYR A 195 -8.67 -21.51 6.58
CA TYR A 195 -7.90 -21.97 7.75
C TYR A 195 -8.02 -23.47 8.04
N GLY A 196 -9.04 -24.15 7.51
CA GLY A 196 -9.24 -25.60 7.56
C GLY A 196 -8.79 -26.33 6.30
N THR A 197 -7.83 -25.78 5.55
CA THR A 197 -7.36 -26.37 4.29
C THR A 197 -5.83 -26.42 4.24
N PRO A 198 -5.23 -27.36 3.48
CA PRO A 198 -3.79 -27.41 3.25
C PRO A 198 -3.24 -26.10 2.63
N ALA A 199 -3.99 -25.47 1.72
CA ALA A 199 -3.61 -24.17 1.16
C ALA A 199 -3.59 -23.06 2.22
N GLY A 200 -4.59 -23.02 3.10
CA GLY A 200 -4.62 -22.04 4.20
C GLY A 200 -3.52 -22.28 5.23
N ASP A 201 -3.17 -23.54 5.54
CA ASP A 201 -2.02 -23.85 6.39
C ASP A 201 -0.70 -23.33 5.79
N PHE A 202 -0.53 -23.53 4.48
CA PHE A 202 0.60 -23.00 3.73
C PHE A 202 0.65 -21.46 3.80
N ALA A 203 -0.48 -20.79 3.54
CA ALA A 203 -0.58 -19.33 3.59
C ALA A 203 -0.32 -18.76 4.99
N GLU A 204 -0.85 -19.40 6.04
CA GLU A 204 -0.60 -19.04 7.43
C GLU A 204 0.87 -19.23 7.82
N THR A 205 1.51 -20.29 7.32
CA THR A 205 2.93 -20.53 7.58
C THR A 205 3.82 -19.56 6.80
N PHE A 206 3.41 -19.15 5.61
CA PHE A 206 4.05 -18.06 4.87
C PHE A 206 3.95 -16.73 5.64
N ALA A 207 2.79 -16.42 6.21
CA ALA A 207 2.63 -15.26 7.08
C ALA A 207 3.51 -15.36 8.35
N PHE A 208 3.61 -16.55 8.94
CA PHE A 208 4.50 -16.82 10.08
C PHE A 208 5.96 -16.62 9.71
N LEU A 209 6.40 -17.08 8.53
CA LEU A 209 7.75 -16.88 8.02
C LEU A 209 8.10 -15.38 7.92
N LEU A 210 7.17 -14.55 7.44
CA LEU A 210 7.42 -13.12 7.26
C LEU A 210 7.34 -12.30 8.56
N LEU A 211 6.41 -12.62 9.45
CA LEU A 211 6.04 -11.75 10.57
C LEU A 211 6.28 -12.36 11.96
N GLY A 212 6.67 -13.65 11.99
CA GLY A 212 6.83 -14.42 13.22
C GLY A 212 5.49 -14.78 13.88
N PRO A 213 5.55 -15.35 15.11
CA PRO A 213 4.35 -15.71 15.86
C PRO A 213 3.49 -14.50 16.20
N GLY A 214 2.16 -14.69 16.29
CA GLY A 214 1.25 -13.66 16.79
C GLY A 214 -0.19 -13.76 16.28
N ASN A 215 -0.41 -14.25 15.07
CA ASN A 215 -1.73 -14.37 14.47
C ASN A 215 -1.84 -15.61 13.57
N TYR A 216 -1.37 -16.76 14.05
CA TYR A 216 -1.50 -18.03 13.34
C TYR A 216 -2.87 -18.65 13.62
N ARG A 217 -3.62 -18.97 12.57
CA ARG A 217 -5.04 -19.35 12.60
C ARG A 217 -5.35 -20.66 11.88
N SER A 218 -4.35 -21.30 11.26
CA SER A 218 -4.54 -22.63 10.67
C SER A 218 -5.08 -23.60 11.72
N THR A 219 -6.04 -24.42 11.30
CA THR A 219 -6.64 -25.51 12.08
C THR A 219 -6.16 -26.88 11.60
N MET A 220 -5.31 -26.92 10.58
CA MET A 220 -4.76 -28.16 10.00
C MET A 220 -3.64 -28.75 10.84
N ALA A 221 -2.83 -27.90 11.47
CA ALA A 221 -1.73 -28.30 12.33
C ALA A 221 -1.35 -27.13 13.26
N LEU A 222 -0.59 -27.45 14.31
CA LEU A 222 -0.05 -26.45 15.24
C LEU A 222 0.84 -25.43 14.52
N PRO A 223 1.08 -24.24 15.12
CA PRO A 223 2.05 -23.28 14.59
C PRO A 223 3.36 -23.95 14.16
N PRO A 224 3.96 -23.54 13.04
CA PRO A 224 5.05 -24.28 12.42
C PRO A 224 6.31 -24.28 13.30
N THR A 225 7.00 -25.41 13.34
CA THR A 225 8.32 -25.49 13.98
C THR A 225 9.36 -24.73 13.17
N ARG A 226 10.55 -24.52 13.75
CA ARG A 226 11.66 -23.85 13.07
C ARG A 226 12.03 -24.57 11.77
N GLU A 227 12.07 -25.90 11.80
CA GLU A 227 12.42 -26.76 10.67
C GLU A 227 11.38 -26.62 9.55
N GLN A 228 10.10 -26.54 9.90
CA GLN A 228 9.01 -26.33 8.94
C GLN A 228 9.07 -24.95 8.28
N VAL A 229 9.42 -23.90 9.05
CA VAL A 229 9.64 -22.56 8.51
C VAL A 229 10.88 -22.51 7.60
N GLN A 230 11.96 -23.23 7.95
CA GLN A 230 13.16 -23.33 7.13
C GLN A 230 12.89 -24.04 5.79
N GLU A 231 12.12 -25.12 5.82
CA GLU A 231 11.71 -25.84 4.60
C GLU A 231 10.86 -24.94 3.70
N LEU A 232 9.90 -24.19 4.26
CA LEU A 232 9.12 -23.22 3.49
C LEU A 232 10.02 -22.12 2.89
N ALA A 233 10.97 -21.59 3.66
CA ALA A 233 11.91 -20.59 3.16
C ALA A 233 12.73 -21.12 1.96
N ALA A 234 13.12 -22.39 1.99
CA ALA A 234 13.81 -23.04 0.87
C ALA A 234 12.93 -23.08 -0.40
N PHE A 235 11.62 -23.29 -0.28
CA PHE A 235 10.69 -23.19 -1.42
C PHE A 235 10.71 -21.78 -2.02
N CYS A 236 10.74 -20.75 -1.17
CA CYS A 236 10.75 -19.35 -1.58
C CYS A 236 12.06 -18.88 -2.26
N GLN A 237 13.16 -19.62 -2.13
CA GLN A 237 14.46 -19.30 -2.75
C GLN A 237 14.61 -19.83 -4.18
N THR A 238 13.61 -20.52 -4.73
CA THR A 238 13.80 -21.29 -5.97
C THR A 238 13.77 -20.47 -7.26
N GLU A 239 14.86 -19.73 -7.52
CA GLU A 239 15.43 -19.58 -8.88
C GLU A 239 16.53 -20.62 -9.18
N ARG A 240 17.01 -21.38 -8.18
CA ARG A 240 18.13 -22.33 -8.34
C ARG A 240 17.82 -23.72 -8.91
N MET A 241 16.54 -24.08 -9.10
CA MET A 241 16.15 -25.45 -9.53
C MET A 241 15.71 -25.54 -11.00
N GLY A 242 15.85 -24.44 -11.76
CA GLY A 242 15.68 -24.42 -13.22
C GLY A 242 16.97 -24.77 -13.99
N GLU A 243 18.14 -24.65 -13.36
CA GLU A 243 19.45 -24.87 -14.01
C GLU A 243 19.95 -26.32 -13.92
N ASN A 244 19.57 -27.09 -12.90
CA ASN A 244 20.05 -28.48 -12.73
C ASN A 244 19.25 -29.54 -13.50
N ARG A 245 18.40 -29.15 -14.46
CA ARG A 245 17.68 -30.09 -15.34
C ARG A 245 18.33 -30.23 -16.73
N GLY A 246 19.56 -29.75 -16.89
CA GLY A 246 20.32 -29.77 -18.14
C GLY A 246 21.58 -30.64 -18.16
N GLU A 247 21.86 -31.43 -17.10
CA GLU A 247 23.07 -32.26 -17.07
C GLU A 247 22.77 -33.66 -16.51
N VAL A 248 22.16 -34.50 -17.36
CA VAL A 248 22.23 -35.95 -17.22
C VAL A 248 22.96 -36.48 -18.45
N ILE A 249 24.27 -36.66 -18.26
CA ILE A 249 25.16 -37.68 -18.81
C ILE A 249 24.77 -38.28 -20.17
N THR A 250 25.48 -37.86 -21.22
CA THR A 250 25.96 -38.79 -22.25
C THR A 250 27.44 -38.51 -22.50
N GLY A 251 28.29 -39.23 -21.78
CA GLY A 251 29.73 -39.22 -22.01
C GLY A 251 30.34 -40.49 -21.45
N THR A 252 30.69 -41.40 -22.37
CA THR A 252 31.67 -42.50 -22.40
C THR A 252 31.01 -43.77 -22.96
N GLY A 253 31.49 -44.41 -24.03
CA GLY A 253 32.78 -44.25 -24.67
C GLY A 253 32.80 -44.83 -26.07
N ASP A 254 33.88 -44.47 -26.74
CA ASP A 254 34.30 -44.87 -28.07
C ASP A 254 34.79 -46.33 -28.10
N GLU A 255 34.77 -46.85 -29.33
CA GLU A 255 35.62 -47.91 -29.92
C GLU A 255 35.34 -49.43 -29.79
N ALA A 256 35.24 -50.00 -31.00
CA ALA A 256 35.83 -51.24 -31.52
C ALA A 256 35.07 -52.57 -31.37
N ALA A 257 34.57 -53.10 -32.50
CA ALA A 257 35.27 -54.13 -33.30
C ALA A 257 34.31 -54.99 -34.15
N ARG A 258 34.62 -55.04 -35.46
CA ARG A 258 34.29 -56.07 -36.47
C ARG A 258 32.87 -56.17 -37.02
#